data_AF-A0A397W8I4-F1
#
_entry.id   AF-A0A397W8I4-F1
#
_cell.length_a   1.000
_cell.length_b   1.000
_cell.length_c   1.000
_cell.angle_alpha   90.00
_cell.angle_beta   90.00
_cell.angle_gamma   90.00
#
_symmetry.space_group_name_H-M   'P 1'
#
loop_
_entity.id
_entity.type
_entity.pdbx_description
1 polymer ?
#
loop_
_entity_poly.entity_id
_entity_poly.type
_entity_poly.pdbx_seq_one_letter_code
_entity_poly.pdbx_strand_id
1 'polypeptide(L)'
;MNVNHSSSFVILENTFGLIGLFIKSVQLVPQAYKNWRNKSTGGLSFAMLIIWALSSVFMGIYSIVIQLSIPLIIQPQLFTTLSLICFVQCLYYDNPYFIGKKVKTSLLFACICIVCAVFQSVSTFGIRVSFNIIIQDAVVHSPSANTIYINLL
;
A
#
# COMPACT_ATOMS: atom_id res chain seq x y z
N MET A 1 9.30 26.11 -25.09
CA MET A 1 8.38 26.23 -23.92
C MET A 1 7.89 24.81 -23.66
N ASN A 2 8.13 24.06 -22.58
CA ASN A 2 8.09 24.41 -21.16
C ASN A 2 8.63 23.21 -20.31
N VAL A 3 9.91 22.87 -20.42
CA VAL A 3 10.53 21.76 -19.63
C VAL A 3 10.56 22.06 -18.13
N ASN A 4 10.45 23.33 -17.74
CA ASN A 4 10.48 23.78 -16.35
C ASN A 4 9.16 23.51 -15.60
N HIS A 5 8.01 23.52 -16.28
CA HIS A 5 6.72 23.21 -15.64
C HIS A 5 6.59 21.71 -15.32
N SER A 6 6.98 20.85 -16.26
CA SER A 6 6.88 19.39 -16.11
C SER A 6 7.76 18.90 -14.96
N SER A 7 8.99 19.42 -14.87
CA SER A 7 9.91 19.11 -13.77
C SER A 7 9.42 19.68 -12.43
N SER A 8 8.85 20.88 -12.41
CA SER A 8 8.24 21.44 -11.19
C SER A 8 7.05 20.62 -10.69
N PHE A 9 6.23 20.08 -11.60
CA PHE A 9 5.11 19.20 -11.24
C PHE A 9 5.59 17.89 -10.59
N VAL A 10 6.61 17.26 -11.15
CA VAL A 10 7.22 16.02 -10.60
C VAL A 10 7.84 16.26 -9.22
N ILE A 11 8.46 17.42 -9.00
CA ILE A 11 8.99 17.79 -7.68
C ILE A 11 7.85 18.00 -6.68
N LEU A 12 6.75 18.61 -7.13
CA LEU A 12 5.59 18.91 -6.30
C LEU A 12 4.85 17.65 -5.85
N GLU A 13 4.59 16.69 -6.74
CA GLU A 13 3.98 15.38 -6.40
C GLU A 13 4.84 14.60 -5.39
N ASN A 14 6.16 14.61 -5.55
CA ASN A 14 7.07 13.93 -4.63
C ASN A 14 7.03 14.59 -3.25
N THR A 15 7.01 15.93 -3.23
CA THR A 15 6.96 16.71 -1.98
C THR A 15 5.65 16.49 -1.25
N PHE A 16 4.51 16.60 -1.93
CA PHE A 16 3.20 16.33 -1.34
C PHE A 16 3.05 14.88 -0.89
N GLY A 17 3.59 13.93 -1.66
CA GLY A 17 3.63 12.52 -1.28
C GLY A 17 4.42 12.27 0.00
N LEU A 18 5.60 12.90 0.16
CA LEU A 18 6.41 12.81 1.37
C LEU A 18 5.72 13.46 2.59
N ILE A 19 5.09 14.62 2.40
CA ILE A 19 4.33 15.29 3.47
C ILE A 19 3.13 14.42 3.89
N GLY A 20 2.37 13.89 2.93
CA GLY A 20 1.25 13.00 3.18
C GLY A 20 1.68 11.71 3.88
N LEU A 21 2.85 11.17 3.52
CA LEU A 21 3.46 10.03 4.20
C LEU A 21 3.77 10.35 5.67
N PHE A 22 4.38 11.51 5.93
CA PHE A 22 4.73 11.92 7.29
C PHE A 22 3.49 12.12 8.16
N ILE A 23 2.50 12.87 7.66
CA ILE A 23 1.25 13.16 8.39
C ILE A 23 0.51 11.85 8.71
N LYS A 24 0.37 10.95 7.73
CA LYS A 24 -0.28 9.65 7.96
C LYS A 24 0.47 8.79 8.97
N SER A 25 1.80 8.82 8.94
CA SER A 25 2.62 8.08 9.91
C SER A 25 2.40 8.63 11.32
N VAL A 26 2.40 9.95 11.49
CA VAL A 26 2.14 10.62 12.77
C VAL A 26 0.73 10.34 13.30
N GLN A 27 -0.25 9.99 12.47
CA GLN A 27 -1.59 9.64 12.96
C GLN A 27 -1.63 8.24 13.61
N LEU A 28 -0.98 7.24 13.03
CA LEU A 28 -1.02 5.86 13.53
C LEU A 28 -0.02 5.57 14.65
N VAL A 29 1.15 6.21 14.62
CA VAL A 29 2.21 6.02 15.63
C VAL A 29 1.73 6.29 17.07
N PRO A 30 1.06 7.41 17.41
CA PRO A 30 0.59 7.65 18.77
C PRO A 30 -0.50 6.66 19.19
N GLN A 31 -1.31 6.16 18.25
CA GLN A 31 -2.29 5.12 18.53
C GLN A 31 -1.58 3.80 18.89
N ALA A 32 -0.59 3.39 18.09
CA ALA A 32 0.22 2.20 18.36
C ALA A 32 0.98 2.30 19.69
N TYR A 33 1.50 3.48 20.01
CA TYR A 33 2.20 3.74 21.27
C TYR A 33 1.25 3.68 22.48
N LYS A 34 0.09 4.34 22.40
CA LYS A 34 -0.93 4.29 23.47
C LYS A 34 -1.40 2.85 23.72
N ASN A 35 -1.67 2.09 22.66
CA ASN A 35 -2.03 0.67 22.75
C ASN A 35 -0.93 -0.14 23.47
N TRP A 36 0.34 0.09 23.12
CA TRP A 36 1.47 -0.59 23.76
C TRP A 36 1.61 -0.27 25.25
N ARG A 37 1.45 1.02 25.61
CA ARG A 37 1.59 1.53 26.98
C ARG A 37 0.43 1.11 27.87
N ASN A 38 -0.81 1.16 27.38
CA ASN A 38 -1.99 0.83 28.19
C ASN A 38 -2.26 -0.66 28.31
N LYS A 39 -1.60 -1.51 27.50
CA LYS A 39 -1.82 -2.98 27.46
C LYS A 39 -3.30 -3.36 27.30
N SER A 40 -4.10 -2.43 26.77
CA SER A 40 -5.52 -2.52 26.58
C SER A 40 -5.86 -1.67 25.36
N THR A 41 -6.71 -2.22 24.50
CA THR A 41 -7.17 -1.60 23.25
C THR A 41 -8.61 -1.11 23.35
N GLY A 42 -9.05 -0.77 24.57
CA GLY A 42 -10.36 -0.18 24.82
C GLY A 42 -10.60 1.06 23.94
N GLY A 43 -11.57 0.96 23.02
CA GLY A 43 -11.99 2.04 22.13
C GLY A 43 -11.45 1.97 20.69
N LEU A 44 -10.57 1.02 20.35
CA LEU A 44 -10.09 0.86 18.98
C LEU A 44 -10.91 -0.18 18.21
N SER A 45 -11.60 0.25 17.15
CA SER A 45 -12.43 -0.65 16.34
C SER A 45 -11.57 -1.62 15.52
N PHE A 46 -11.66 -2.90 15.86
CA PHE A 46 -10.99 -4.00 15.15
C PHE A 46 -11.31 -4.02 13.65
N ALA A 47 -12.60 -3.82 13.30
CA ALA A 47 -13.05 -3.80 11.92
C ALA A 47 -12.44 -2.63 11.12
N MET A 48 -12.20 -1.49 11.77
CA MET A 48 -11.58 -0.33 11.13
C MET A 48 -10.13 -0.60 10.73
N LEU A 49 -9.38 -1.34 11.54
CA LEU A 49 -7.99 -1.70 11.19
C LEU A 49 -7.93 -2.69 10.02
N ILE A 50 -8.87 -3.65 9.96
CA ILE A 50 -8.98 -4.57 8.81
C ILE A 50 -9.33 -3.80 7.54
N ILE A 51 -10.35 -2.94 7.58
CA ILE A 51 -10.78 -2.20 6.38
C ILE A 51 -9.67 -1.25 5.90
N TRP A 52 -8.90 -0.68 6.81
CA TRP A 52 -7.72 0.14 6.49
C TRP A 52 -6.59 -0.66 5.86
N ALA A 53 -6.27 -1.82 6.41
CA ALA A 53 -5.26 -2.70 5.83
C ALA A 53 -5.68 -3.14 4.42
N LEU A 54 -6.93 -3.60 4.27
CA LEU A 54 -7.47 -4.04 2.98
C LEU A 54 -7.48 -2.91 1.94
N SER A 55 -7.97 -1.73 2.31
CA SER A 55 -8.00 -0.56 1.43
C SER A 55 -6.59 -0.17 0.96
N SER A 56 -5.61 -0.28 1.85
CA SER A 56 -4.22 0.09 1.54
C SER A 56 -3.53 -0.94 0.64
N VAL A 57 -3.90 -2.23 0.72
CA VAL A 57 -3.44 -3.26 -0.23
C VAL A 57 -3.93 -2.94 -1.64
N PHE A 58 -5.23 -2.62 -1.79
CA PHE A 58 -5.79 -2.21 -3.10
C PHE A 58 -5.14 -0.93 -3.64
N MET A 59 -4.96 0.07 -2.78
CA MET A 59 -4.28 1.31 -3.16
C MET A 59 -2.82 1.04 -3.58
N GLY A 60 -2.11 0.11 -2.93
CA GLY A 60 -0.76 -0.28 -3.32
C GLY A 60 -0.71 -0.97 -4.69
N ILE A 61 -1.68 -1.82 -5.02
CA ILE A 61 -1.79 -2.43 -6.37
C ILE A 61 -1.93 -1.33 -7.42
N TYR A 62 -2.84 -0.37 -7.19
CA TYR A 62 -3.07 0.76 -8.09
C TYR A 62 -1.80 1.61 -8.28
N SER A 63 -1.13 1.98 -7.19
CA SER A 63 0.10 2.78 -7.23
C SER A 63 1.22 2.09 -8.03
N ILE A 64 1.34 0.77 -7.91
CA ILE A 64 2.34 -0.01 -8.65
C ILE A 64 1.98 -0.12 -10.13
N VAL A 65 0.71 -0.42 -10.46
CA VAL A 65 0.27 -0.62 -11.84
C VAL A 65 0.48 0.62 -12.69
N ILE A 66 0.15 1.81 -12.17
CA ILE A 66 0.23 3.08 -12.90
C ILE A 66 1.61 3.74 -12.78
N GLN A 67 2.57 3.12 -12.05
CA GLN A 67 3.93 3.64 -11.86
C GLN A 67 3.95 5.06 -11.29
N LEU A 68 3.17 5.30 -10.22
CA LEU A 68 3.17 6.59 -9.53
C LEU A 68 4.54 6.86 -8.88
N SER A 69 4.80 8.13 -8.58
CA SER A 69 6.04 8.57 -7.93
C SER A 69 6.29 7.79 -6.63
N ILE A 70 7.58 7.54 -6.35
CA ILE A 70 8.05 6.68 -5.25
C ILE A 70 7.31 6.94 -3.90
N PRO A 71 7.06 8.20 -3.47
CA PRO A 71 6.38 8.47 -2.20
C PRO A 71 4.94 7.93 -2.15
N LEU A 72 4.21 7.97 -3.27
CA LEU A 72 2.82 7.50 -3.36
C LEU A 72 2.72 5.96 -3.36
N ILE A 73 3.80 5.27 -3.72
CA ILE A 73 3.90 3.81 -3.59
C ILE A 73 4.22 3.43 -2.13
N ILE A 74 5.13 4.17 -1.47
CA ILE A 74 5.58 3.85 -0.10
C ILE A 74 4.49 4.16 0.94
N GLN A 75 3.69 5.20 0.73
CA GLN A 75 2.65 5.63 1.67
C GLN A 75 1.65 4.53 2.07
N PRO A 76 0.99 3.82 1.13
CA PRO A 76 0.08 2.73 1.49
C PRO A 76 0.80 1.56 2.17
N GLN A 77 2.07 1.29 1.84
CA GLN A 77 2.83 0.19 2.44
C GLN A 77 3.11 0.44 3.93
N LEU A 78 3.61 1.63 4.27
CA LEU A 78 3.83 2.01 5.67
C LEU A 78 2.53 2.09 6.47
N PHE A 79 1.45 2.56 5.86
CA PHE A 79 0.15 2.62 6.52
C PHE A 79 -0.44 1.22 6.77
N THR A 80 -0.28 0.29 5.82
CA THR A 80 -0.70 -1.11 5.97
C THR A 80 0.04 -1.78 7.12
N THR A 81 1.36 -1.63 7.18
CA THR A 81 2.18 -2.26 8.24
C THR A 81 1.84 -1.70 9.62
N LEU A 82 1.72 -0.38 9.77
CA LEU A 82 1.30 0.24 11.02
C LEU A 82 -0.11 -0.19 11.45
N SER A 83 -1.07 -0.27 10.50
CA SER A 83 -2.43 -0.74 10.78
C SER A 83 -2.45 -2.19 11.25
N LEU A 84 -1.67 -3.06 10.60
CA LEU A 84 -1.56 -4.46 10.99
C LEU A 84 -0.84 -4.63 12.34
N ILE A 85 0.13 -3.78 12.69
CA ILE A 85 0.74 -3.78 14.02
C ILE A 85 -0.31 -3.44 15.08
N CYS A 86 -1.09 -2.38 14.89
CA CYS A 86 -2.20 -2.03 15.78
C CYS A 86 -3.21 -3.18 15.90
N PHE A 87 -3.50 -3.86 14.79
CA PHE A 87 -4.42 -4.99 14.74
C PHE A 87 -3.94 -6.17 15.60
N VAL A 88 -2.65 -6.51 15.50
CA VAL A 88 -2.01 -7.54 16.33
C VAL A 88 -2.02 -7.16 17.81
N GLN A 89 -1.77 -5.87 18.11
CA GLN A 89 -1.87 -5.37 19.47
C GLN A 89 -3.29 -5.57 20.03
N CYS A 90 -4.34 -5.26 19.25
CA CYS A 90 -5.72 -5.53 19.65
C CYS A 90 -5.96 -7.02 19.95
N LEU A 91 -5.52 -7.91 19.05
CA LEU A 91 -5.68 -9.35 19.26
C LEU A 91 -4.93 -9.87 20.49
N TYR A 92 -3.74 -9.34 20.76
CA TYR A 92 -2.93 -9.77 21.90
C TYR A 92 -3.48 -9.29 23.25
N TYR A 93 -4.09 -8.10 23.32
CA TYR A 93 -4.53 -7.49 24.57
C TYR A 93 -6.02 -7.73 24.90
N ASP A 94 -6.92 -7.80 23.92
CA ASP A 94 -8.37 -7.95 24.17
C ASP A 94 -8.90 -9.39 24.05
N ASN A 95 -8.24 -10.25 23.28
CA ASN A 95 -8.81 -11.57 22.98
C ASN A 95 -8.34 -12.64 24.00
N PRO A 96 -9.25 -13.24 24.80
CA PRO A 96 -8.89 -14.27 25.78
C PRO A 96 -8.24 -15.51 25.15
N TYR A 97 -8.45 -15.76 23.85
CA TYR A 97 -7.83 -16.88 23.13
C TYR A 97 -6.34 -16.65 22.81
N PHE A 98 -5.92 -15.39 22.69
CA PHE A 98 -4.56 -14.97 22.30
C PHE A 98 -3.76 -14.33 23.44
N ILE A 99 -4.41 -13.99 24.56
CA ILE A 99 -3.77 -13.48 25.77
C ILE A 99 -2.64 -14.42 26.23
N GLY A 100 -1.43 -13.87 26.32
CA GLY A 100 -0.22 -14.58 26.77
C GLY A 100 0.52 -15.43 25.72
N LYS A 101 -0.06 -15.68 24.53
CA LYS A 101 0.56 -16.52 23.49
C LYS A 101 1.20 -15.70 22.36
N LYS A 102 2.28 -14.98 22.69
CA LYS A 102 3.03 -14.09 21.78
C LYS A 102 3.34 -14.72 20.41
N VAL A 103 3.73 -16.00 20.40
CA VAL A 103 4.08 -16.74 19.17
C VAL A 103 2.87 -16.93 18.25
N LYS A 104 1.69 -17.25 18.77
CA LYS A 104 0.49 -17.47 17.95
C LYS A 104 0.01 -16.18 17.28
N THR A 105 0.01 -15.07 18.02
CA THR A 105 -0.39 -13.77 17.47
C THR A 105 0.62 -13.26 16.45
N SER A 106 1.92 -13.45 16.71
CA SER A 106 2.97 -13.08 15.74
C SER A 106 2.95 -13.96 14.49
N LEU A 107 2.63 -15.25 14.62
CA LEU A 107 2.47 -16.15 13.47
C LEU A 107 1.26 -15.76 12.63
N LEU A 108 0.12 -15.43 13.25
CA LEU A 108 -1.06 -14.97 12.56
C LEU A 108 -0.78 -13.67 11.77
N PHE A 109 -0.06 -12.73 12.36
CA PHE A 109 0.40 -11.52 11.67
C PHE A 109 1.27 -11.85 10.45
N ALA A 110 2.26 -12.71 10.62
CA ALA A 110 3.14 -13.12 9.53
C ALA A 110 2.35 -13.78 8.39
N CYS A 111 1.41 -14.67 8.70
CA CYS A 111 0.53 -15.28 7.71
C CYS A 111 -0.31 -14.23 6.95
N ILE A 112 -0.92 -13.28 7.66
CA ILE A 112 -1.71 -12.21 7.03
C ILE A 112 -0.83 -11.34 6.12
N CYS A 113 0.36 -10.96 6.58
CA CYS A 113 1.32 -10.19 5.78
C CYS A 113 1.74 -10.94 4.51
N ILE A 114 2.02 -12.24 4.61
CA ILE A 114 2.39 -13.08 3.47
C ILE A 114 1.23 -13.16 2.48
N VAL A 115 0.01 -13.42 2.95
CA VAL A 115 -1.18 -13.49 2.08
C VAL A 115 -1.43 -12.16 1.38
N CYS A 116 -1.33 -11.03 2.09
CA CYS A 116 -1.48 -9.70 1.50
C CYS A 116 -0.39 -9.40 0.47
N ALA A 117 0.87 -9.76 0.75
CA ALA A 117 1.99 -9.56 -0.16
C ALA A 117 1.83 -10.41 -1.43
N VAL A 118 1.51 -11.70 -1.29
CA VAL A 118 1.26 -12.60 -2.42
C VAL A 118 0.09 -12.08 -3.26
N PHE A 119 -1.02 -11.70 -2.62
CA PHE A 119 -2.19 -11.17 -3.32
C PHE A 119 -1.85 -9.90 -4.12
N GLN A 120 -1.08 -8.99 -3.52
CA GLN A 120 -0.65 -7.76 -4.18
C GLN A 120 0.30 -8.04 -5.35
N SER A 121 1.28 -8.92 -5.19
CA SER A 121 2.21 -9.31 -6.26
C SER A 121 1.50 -10.02 -7.41
N VAL A 122 0.59 -10.96 -7.12
CA VAL A 122 -0.18 -11.68 -8.16
C VAL A 122 -1.07 -10.72 -8.93
N SER A 123 -1.77 -9.82 -8.23
CA SER A 123 -2.68 -8.86 -8.88
C SER A 123 -1.92 -7.89 -9.78
N THR A 124 -0.78 -7.37 -9.31
CA THR A 124 0.05 -6.44 -10.09
C THR A 124 0.67 -7.13 -11.31
N PHE A 125 1.13 -8.37 -11.18
CA PHE A 125 1.64 -9.14 -12.31
C PHE A 125 0.54 -9.42 -13.34
N GLY A 126 -0.64 -9.87 -12.91
CA GLY A 126 -1.77 -10.15 -13.80
C GLY A 126 -2.19 -8.94 -14.62
N ILE A 127 -2.34 -7.78 -13.97
CA ILE A 127 -2.72 -6.54 -14.67
C ILE A 127 -1.66 -6.12 -15.69
N ARG A 128 -0.37 -6.27 -15.35
CA ARG A 128 0.73 -5.94 -16.28
C ARG A 128 0.76 -6.86 -17.48
N VAL A 129 0.53 -8.17 -17.30
CA VAL A 129 0.46 -9.12 -18.41
C VAL A 129 -0.70 -8.76 -19.33
N SER A 130 -1.89 -8.49 -18.80
CA SER A 130 -3.05 -8.07 -19.59
C SER A 130 -2.78 -6.81 -20.41
N PHE A 131 -2.14 -5.80 -19.81
CA PHE A 131 -1.81 -4.56 -20.51
C PHE A 131 -0.83 -4.78 -21.66
N ASN A 132 0.19 -5.63 -21.46
CA ASN A 132 1.14 -5.96 -22.51
C ASN A 132 0.49 -6.69 -23.70
N ILE A 133 -0.42 -7.63 -23.43
CA ILE A 133 -1.15 -8.36 -24.49
C ILE A 133 -1.98 -7.38 -25.34
N ILE A 134 -2.75 -6.51 -24.70
CA ILE A 134 -3.60 -5.53 -25.39
C ILE A 134 -2.76 -4.58 -26.27
N ILE A 135 -1.59 -4.14 -25.79
CA ILE A 135 -0.70 -3.30 -26.58
C ILE A 135 -0.16 -4.06 -27.80
N GLN A 136 0.22 -5.33 -27.65
CA GLN A 136 0.69 -6.14 -28.77
C GLN A 136 -0.41 -6.34 -29.82
N ASP A 137 -1.65 -6.62 -29.41
CA ASP A 137 -2.80 -6.74 -30.31
C ASP A 137 -3.09 -5.42 -31.06
N ALA A 138 -3.00 -4.29 -30.35
CA ALA A 138 -3.19 -2.96 -30.94
C ALA A 138 -2.10 -2.60 -31.97
N VAL A 139 -0.84 -2.98 -31.71
CA VAL A 139 0.29 -2.76 -32.62
C VAL A 139 0.15 -3.61 -33.88
N VAL A 140 -0.31 -4.85 -33.77
CA VAL A 140 -0.52 -5.76 -34.91
C VAL A 140 -1.65 -5.27 -35.83
N HIS A 141 -2.71 -4.67 -35.29
CA HIS A 141 -3.86 -4.19 -36.07
C HIS A 141 -3.69 -2.77 -36.66
N SER A 142 -2.65 -2.01 -36.29
CA SER A 142 -2.42 -0.63 -36.79
C SER A 142 -0.93 -0.30 -36.97
N PRO A 143 -0.31 -0.75 -38.08
CA PRO A 143 1.15 -0.63 -38.29
C PRO A 143 1.65 0.82 -38.51
N SER A 144 0.77 1.79 -38.76
CA SER A 144 1.13 3.21 -38.91
C SER A 144 1.36 3.95 -37.58
N ALA A 145 1.02 3.35 -36.43
CA ALA A 145 1.22 3.93 -35.10
C ALA A 145 2.61 3.62 -34.49
N ASN A 146 3.42 2.79 -35.14
CA ASN A 146 4.71 2.30 -34.64
C ASN A 146 5.71 3.45 -34.32
N THR A 147 5.64 4.56 -35.06
CA THR A 147 6.51 5.73 -34.85
C THR A 147 6.14 6.57 -33.62
N ILE A 148 4.88 6.50 -33.17
CA ILE A 148 4.38 7.33 -32.05
C ILE A 148 4.68 6.65 -30.70
N TYR A 149 4.56 5.31 -30.62
CA TYR A 149 4.77 4.58 -29.38
C TYR A 149 6.25 4.47 -28.95
N ILE A 150 7.20 4.46 -29.89
CA ILE A 150 8.65 4.44 -29.57
C ILE A 150 9.12 5.77 -28.96
N ASN A 151 8.38 6.88 -29.16
CA ASN A 151 8.73 8.20 -28.62
C ASN A 151 8.05 8.51 -27.27
N LEU A 152 7.19 7.61 -26.77
CA LEU A 152 6.42 7.77 -25.52
C LEU A 152 6.92 6.86 -24.38
N LEU A 153 7.90 6.00 -24.66
CA LEU A 153 8.75 5.29 -23.69
C LEU A 153 10.09 6.03 -23.54
#